data_AF-A0A1D9CX01-F1
#
_entry.id   AF-A0A1D9CX01-F1
#
_cell.length_a   1.000
_cell.length_b   1.000
_cell.length_c   1.000
_cell.angle_alpha   90.00
_cell.angle_beta   90.00
_cell.angle_gamma   90.00
#
_symmetry.space_group_name_H-M   'P 1'
#
loop_
_entity.id
_entity.type
_entity.pdbx_description
1 polymer ?
#
loop_
_entity_poly.entity_id
_entity_poly.type
_entity_poly.pdbx_seq_one_letter_code
_entity_poly.pdbx_strand_id
1 'polypeptide(L)'
;MVSVKKKTLEHPKACPIKRAIYHSKLYSFRQQGYPIVYIYARGFESQTIRSHGYAPIGKPCIDSYNWQGKKRTNVIGALYEKMLFALDYFETNINSIVFYHWCKHKLIPSLKTKCLIVMDNARFHKSKRIQKLLNRHGHRILWLPPYSPDLNSIEKKWAQVKFLRQGWMENDLSKLFYDVCPNHNNFILN
;
A
#
# COMPACT_ATOMS: atom_id res chain seq x y z
N MET A 1 19.34 19.80 23.76
CA MET A 1 18.02 19.83 23.08
C MET A 1 17.67 18.42 22.63
N VAL A 2 16.47 17.93 22.94
CA VAL A 2 15.97 16.62 22.48
C VAL A 2 14.83 16.87 21.49
N SER A 3 14.92 16.29 20.30
CA SER A 3 13.84 16.34 19.30
C SER A 3 12.89 15.16 19.51
N VAL A 4 11.58 15.41 19.48
CA VAL A 4 10.56 14.36 19.52
C VAL A 4 10.67 13.53 18.25
N LYS A 5 11.16 12.29 18.39
CA LYS A 5 11.19 11.31 17.30
C LYS A 5 10.04 10.32 17.46
N LYS A 6 9.34 10.04 16.37
CA LYS A 6 8.40 8.91 16.32
C LYS A 6 9.19 7.63 16.65
N LYS A 7 8.68 6.83 17.59
CA LYS A 7 9.26 5.51 17.89
C LYS A 7 9.18 4.61 16.65
N THR A 8 10.30 4.04 16.25
CA THR A 8 10.34 2.95 15.26
C THR A 8 10.21 1.63 16.01
N LEU A 9 9.22 0.83 15.65
CA LEU A 9 9.06 -0.51 16.20
C LEU A 9 9.82 -1.48 15.30
N GLU A 10 10.80 -2.17 15.85
CA GLU A 10 11.46 -3.28 15.17
C GLU A 10 10.76 -4.58 15.55
N HIS A 11 10.37 -5.36 14.54
CA HIS A 11 9.73 -6.64 14.81
C HIS A 11 10.79 -7.63 15.32
N PRO A 12 10.57 -8.35 16.43
CA PRO A 12 11.60 -9.20 17.06
C PRO A 12 12.08 -10.34 16.16
N LYS A 13 11.26 -10.77 15.19
CA LYS A 13 11.61 -11.77 14.17
C LYS A 13 12.24 -11.20 12.90
N ALA A 14 12.43 -9.88 12.80
CA ALA A 14 13.11 -9.27 11.67
C ALA A 14 14.60 -9.63 11.73
N CYS A 15 15.16 -10.06 10.59
CA CYS A 15 16.56 -10.48 10.52
C CYS A 15 17.42 -9.37 9.92
N PRO A 16 18.37 -8.78 10.66
CA PRO A 16 19.23 -7.69 10.17
C PRO A 16 19.99 -8.06 8.89
N ILE A 17 20.51 -9.29 8.80
CA ILE A 17 21.25 -9.78 7.63
C ILE A 17 20.35 -9.79 6.39
N LYS A 18 19.12 -10.33 6.49
CA LYS A 18 18.18 -10.35 5.36
C LYS A 18 17.77 -8.94 4.92
N ARG A 19 17.64 -8.01 5.88
CA ARG A 19 17.37 -6.60 5.60
C ARG A 19 18.54 -5.92 4.89
N ALA A 20 19.78 -6.17 5.34
CA ALA A 20 20.98 -5.65 4.67
C ALA A 20 21.10 -6.16 3.22
N ILE A 21 20.86 -7.46 2.98
CA ILE A 21 20.83 -8.04 1.63
C ILE A 21 19.75 -7.37 0.77
N TYR A 22 18.55 -7.14 1.31
CA TYR A 22 17.49 -6.43 0.61
C TYR A 22 17.92 -5.01 0.22
N HIS A 23 18.51 -4.25 1.15
CA HIS A 23 19.00 -2.90 0.87
C HIS A 23 20.09 -2.87 -0.20
N SER A 24 21.04 -3.82 -0.15
CA SER A 24 22.09 -3.94 -1.18
C SER A 24 21.49 -4.20 -2.57
N LYS A 25 20.52 -5.13 -2.68
CA LYS A 25 19.82 -5.39 -3.95
C LYS A 25 19.05 -4.18 -4.45
N LEU A 26 18.28 -3.54 -3.56
CA LEU A 26 17.51 -2.35 -3.89
C LEU A 26 18.42 -1.21 -4.39
N TYR A 27 19.56 -1.01 -3.73
CA TYR A 27 20.56 -0.02 -4.12
C TYR A 27 21.15 -0.34 -5.51
N SER A 28 21.53 -1.59 -5.77
CA SER A 28 22.04 -2.02 -7.08
C SER A 28 21.05 -1.73 -8.22
N PHE A 29 19.75 -2.02 -8.03
CA PHE A 29 18.72 -1.69 -9.03
C PHE A 29 18.55 -0.19 -9.24
N ARG A 30 18.64 0.61 -8.16
CA ARG A 30 18.61 2.08 -8.29
C ARG A 30 19.79 2.61 -9.10
N GLN A 31 20.99 2.08 -8.87
CA GLN A 31 22.18 2.47 -9.65
C GLN A 31 22.07 2.07 -11.13
N GLN A 32 21.35 0.99 -11.43
CA GLN A 32 21.02 0.58 -12.79
C GLN A 32 19.88 1.40 -13.42
N GLY A 33 19.34 2.41 -12.71
CA GLY A 33 18.29 3.28 -13.22
C GLY A 33 16.89 2.69 -13.21
N TYR A 34 16.65 1.58 -12.50
CA TYR A 34 15.30 1.01 -12.41
C TYR A 34 14.38 1.90 -11.54
N PRO A 35 13.23 2.34 -12.07
CA PRO A 35 12.17 2.90 -11.24
C PRO A 35 11.67 1.85 -10.23
N ILE A 36 11.53 2.26 -8.96
CA ILE A 36 11.12 1.37 -7.87
C ILE A 36 9.64 1.56 -7.59
N VAL A 37 8.85 0.53 -7.83
CA VAL A 37 7.40 0.53 -7.63
C VAL A 37 7.05 -0.40 -6.48
N TYR A 38 6.40 0.12 -5.44
CA TYR A 38 5.92 -0.65 -4.30
C TYR A 38 4.46 -1.01 -4.49
N ILE A 39 4.08 -2.26 -4.28
CA ILE A 39 2.69 -2.69 -4.44
C ILE A 39 2.19 -3.41 -3.20
N TYR A 40 0.92 -3.19 -2.86
CA TYR A 40 0.27 -3.81 -1.71
C TYR A 40 -1.25 -3.68 -1.80
N ALA A 41 -1.96 -4.51 -1.05
CA ALA A 41 -3.40 -4.44 -0.90
C ALA A 41 -3.78 -4.05 0.53
N ARG A 42 -4.68 -3.08 0.70
CA ARG A 42 -5.15 -2.63 2.01
C ARG A 42 -6.67 -2.65 2.09
N GLY A 43 -7.19 -3.21 3.19
CA GLY A 43 -8.62 -3.20 3.47
C GLY A 43 -9.09 -1.94 4.19
N PHE A 44 -10.26 -1.46 3.78
CA PHE A 44 -10.99 -0.32 4.32
C PHE A 44 -12.37 -0.79 4.77
N GLU A 45 -12.69 -0.56 6.04
CA GLU A 45 -14.04 -0.78 6.58
C GLU A 45 -15.02 0.22 5.97
N SER A 46 -16.29 -0.15 5.87
CA SER A 46 -17.34 0.68 5.25
C SER A 46 -17.51 2.03 5.94
N GLN A 47 -17.25 2.09 7.24
CA GLN A 47 -17.31 3.33 8.01
C GLN A 47 -15.96 3.59 8.68
N THR A 48 -15.67 4.86 8.92
CA THR A 48 -14.56 5.30 9.74
C THR A 48 -15.08 6.14 10.89
N ILE A 49 -14.32 6.17 11.98
CA ILE A 49 -14.60 6.99 13.14
C ILE A 49 -13.36 7.79 13.50
N ARG A 50 -13.58 8.96 14.11
CA ARG A 50 -12.51 9.67 14.80
C ARG A 50 -12.33 9.03 16.17
N SER A 51 -11.07 8.84 16.57
CA SER A 51 -10.75 8.32 17.90
C SER A 51 -10.96 9.35 19.00
N HIS A 52 -11.05 10.63 18.65
CA HIS A 52 -11.20 11.76 19.57
C HIS A 52 -12.17 12.79 18.98
N GLY A 53 -12.93 13.45 19.84
CA GLY A 53 -13.83 14.54 19.50
C GLY A 53 -13.80 15.62 20.57
N TYR A 54 -14.61 16.67 20.38
CA TYR A 54 -14.70 17.80 21.31
C TYR A 54 -16.05 17.78 22.01
N ALA A 55 -16.03 17.97 23.34
CA ALA A 55 -17.22 18.12 24.17
C ALA A 55 -16.96 19.18 25.26
N PRO A 56 -18.01 19.82 25.81
CA PRO A 56 -17.86 20.70 26.96
C PRO A 56 -17.17 20.01 28.14
N ILE A 57 -16.41 20.76 28.93
CA ILE A 57 -15.74 20.23 30.13
C ILE A 57 -16.76 19.56 31.05
N GLY A 58 -16.47 18.34 31.50
CA GLY A 58 -17.35 17.55 32.36
C GLY A 58 -18.47 16.79 31.63
N LYS A 59 -18.59 16.91 30.30
CA LYS A 59 -19.54 16.13 29.50
C LYS A 59 -18.84 15.06 28.64
N PRO A 60 -19.46 13.88 28.45
CA PRO A 60 -18.93 12.87 27.56
C PRO A 60 -19.01 13.32 26.09
N CYS A 61 -17.99 12.98 25.31
CA CYS A 61 -18.02 13.08 23.84
C CYS A 61 -18.62 11.79 23.28
N ILE A 62 -19.91 11.81 22.95
CA ILE A 62 -20.66 10.63 22.48
C ILE A 62 -20.72 10.63 20.96
N ASP A 63 -20.38 9.51 20.35
CA ASP A 63 -20.55 9.22 18.92
C ASP A 63 -21.18 7.84 18.75
N SER A 64 -21.74 7.56 17.57
CA SER A 64 -22.38 6.28 17.24
C SER A 64 -21.59 5.55 16.17
N TYR A 65 -21.49 4.22 16.29
CA TYR A 65 -20.83 3.39 15.28
C TYR A 65 -21.59 2.07 15.11
N ASN A 66 -21.68 1.59 13.87
CA ASN A 66 -22.31 0.31 13.58
C ASN A 66 -21.29 -0.84 13.64
N TRP A 67 -21.15 -1.47 14.81
CA TRP A 67 -20.31 -2.65 15.00
C TRP A 67 -20.71 -3.86 14.14
N GLN A 68 -21.94 -3.91 13.63
CA GLN A 68 -22.42 -5.00 12.79
C GLN A 68 -22.13 -4.78 11.30
N GLY A 69 -21.64 -3.59 10.92
CA GLY A 69 -21.22 -3.28 9.56
C GLY A 69 -20.00 -4.10 9.15
N LYS A 70 -20.23 -5.26 8.52
CA LYS A 70 -19.15 -6.18 8.08
C LYS A 70 -18.59 -5.84 6.70
N LYS A 71 -19.10 -4.82 6.01
CA LYS A 71 -18.68 -4.50 4.65
C LYS A 71 -17.26 -3.92 4.67
N ARG A 72 -16.37 -4.53 3.90
CA ARG A 72 -14.97 -4.13 3.78
C ARG A 72 -14.58 -4.15 2.31
N THR A 73 -13.94 -3.07 1.86
CA THR A 73 -13.39 -2.97 0.52
C THR A 73 -11.87 -3.10 0.59
N ASN A 74 -11.32 -4.09 -0.09
CA ASN A 74 -9.90 -4.22 -0.31
C ASN A 74 -9.49 -3.38 -1.52
N VAL A 75 -8.51 -2.51 -1.32
CA VAL A 75 -7.94 -1.67 -2.38
C VAL A 75 -6.55 -2.18 -2.69
N ILE A 76 -6.30 -2.55 -3.94
CA ILE A 76 -4.96 -2.87 -4.44
C ILE A 76 -4.40 -1.64 -5.11
N GLY A 77 -3.12 -1.34 -4.89
CA GLY A 77 -2.47 -0.19 -5.53
C GLY A 77 -0.97 -0.34 -5.69
N ALA A 78 -0.42 0.55 -6.49
CA ALA A 78 1.00 0.73 -6.69
C ALA A 78 1.44 2.14 -6.29
N LEU A 79 2.67 2.25 -5.81
CA LEU A 79 3.29 3.51 -5.41
C LEU A 79 4.63 3.65 -6.12
N TYR A 80 4.78 4.73 -6.87
CA TYR A 80 6.06 5.20 -7.38
C TYR A 80 6.35 6.56 -6.74
N GLU A 81 7.49 6.66 -6.05
CA GLU A 81 7.83 7.81 -5.19
C GLU A 81 6.71 8.15 -4.20
N LYS A 82 5.92 9.19 -4.47
CA LYS A 82 4.76 9.63 -3.67
C LYS A 82 3.42 9.46 -4.40
N MET A 83 3.47 9.08 -5.68
CA MET A 83 2.31 8.93 -6.56
C MET A 83 1.70 7.54 -6.41
N LEU A 84 0.47 7.50 -5.90
CA LEU A 84 -0.31 6.28 -5.82
C LEU A 84 -1.07 6.11 -7.15
N PHE A 85 -1.01 4.93 -7.74
CA PHE A 85 -1.59 4.67 -9.06
C PHE A 85 -2.05 3.21 -9.20
N ALA A 86 -2.69 2.91 -10.33
CA ALA A 86 -3.22 1.59 -10.66
C ALA A 86 -4.15 1.04 -9.54
N LEU A 87 -5.02 1.89 -8.99
CA LEU A 87 -5.95 1.49 -7.95
C LEU A 87 -7.07 0.61 -8.49
N ASP A 88 -7.47 -0.37 -7.69
CA ASP A 88 -8.63 -1.22 -7.97
C ASP A 88 -9.28 -1.70 -6.66
N TYR A 89 -10.60 -1.90 -6.69
CA TYR A 89 -11.45 -2.04 -5.50
C TYR A 89 -12.19 -3.37 -5.52
N PHE A 90 -12.12 -4.11 -4.43
CA PHE A 90 -12.71 -5.43 -4.32
C PHE A 90 -13.47 -5.58 -3.00
N GLU A 91 -14.74 -5.97 -3.07
CA GLU A 91 -15.54 -6.32 -1.88
C GLU A 91 -15.25 -7.74 -1.38
N THR A 92 -14.40 -8.49 -2.10
CA THR A 92 -13.98 -9.84 -1.76
C THR A 92 -12.54 -9.89 -1.26
N ASN A 93 -12.16 -11.04 -0.68
CA ASN A 93 -10.75 -11.30 -0.36
C ASN A 93 -9.89 -11.34 -1.63
N ILE A 94 -8.68 -10.77 -1.52
CA ILE A 94 -7.71 -10.81 -2.62
C ILE A 94 -7.03 -12.18 -2.64
N ASN A 95 -7.14 -12.87 -3.77
CA ASN A 95 -6.45 -14.13 -4.02
C ASN A 95 -5.51 -13.99 -5.23
N SER A 96 -4.81 -15.07 -5.56
CA SER A 96 -3.82 -15.11 -6.65
C SER A 96 -4.42 -14.78 -8.03
N ILE A 97 -5.69 -15.11 -8.26
CA ILE A 97 -6.39 -14.89 -9.53
C ILE A 97 -6.73 -13.40 -9.67
N VAL A 98 -7.37 -12.82 -8.65
CA VAL A 98 -7.69 -11.39 -8.59
C VAL A 98 -6.43 -10.56 -8.77
N PHE A 99 -5.37 -10.90 -8.02
CA PHE A 99 -4.09 -10.19 -8.11
C PHE A 99 -3.43 -10.32 -9.49
N TYR A 100 -3.50 -11.51 -10.12
CA TYR A 100 -3.00 -11.72 -11.47
C TYR A 100 -3.71 -10.82 -12.49
N HIS A 101 -5.04 -10.74 -12.42
CA HIS A 101 -5.83 -9.87 -13.32
C HIS A 101 -5.51 -8.40 -13.08
N TRP A 102 -5.40 -7.97 -11.82
CA TRP A 102 -4.98 -6.62 -11.50
C TRP A 102 -3.58 -6.30 -12.07
N CYS A 103 -2.60 -7.21 -11.93
CA CYS A 103 -1.29 -7.01 -12.54
C CYS A 103 -1.39 -6.87 -14.07
N LYS A 104 -2.14 -7.76 -14.73
CA LYS A 104 -2.26 -7.81 -16.19
C LYS A 104 -2.97 -6.59 -16.77
N HIS A 105 -4.05 -6.13 -16.12
CA HIS A 105 -5.00 -5.17 -16.69
C HIS A 105 -4.90 -3.76 -16.11
N LYS A 106 -4.28 -3.59 -14.93
CA LYS A 106 -4.14 -2.28 -14.27
C LYS A 106 -2.68 -1.87 -14.10
N LEU A 107 -1.87 -2.75 -13.49
CA LEU A 107 -0.48 -2.41 -13.18
C LEU A 107 0.37 -2.28 -14.45
N ILE A 108 0.51 -3.37 -15.22
CA ILE A 108 1.41 -3.41 -16.38
C ILE A 108 1.08 -2.34 -17.42
N PRO A 109 -0.19 -2.07 -17.78
CA PRO A 109 -0.50 -0.98 -18.71
C PRO A 109 -0.06 0.41 -18.22
N SER A 110 0.09 0.60 -16.91
CA SER A 110 0.56 1.85 -16.30
C SER A 110 2.10 1.96 -16.22
N LEU A 111 2.84 0.94 -16.68
CA LEU A 111 4.30 0.88 -16.64
C LEU A 111 4.86 0.79 -18.06
N LYS A 112 5.23 1.93 -18.66
CA LYS A 112 5.85 1.96 -20.00
C LYS A 112 7.34 1.66 -19.99
N THR A 113 7.97 1.75 -18.81
CA THR A 113 9.37 1.39 -18.60
C THR A 113 9.52 0.14 -17.72
N LYS A 114 10.70 -0.48 -17.78
CA LYS A 114 11.03 -1.65 -16.95
C LYS A 114 11.26 -1.17 -15.52
N CYS A 115 10.58 -1.81 -14.57
CA CYS A 115 10.59 -1.38 -13.17
C CYS A 115 11.04 -2.51 -12.25
N LEU A 116 11.54 -2.15 -11.08
CA LEU A 116 11.65 -3.05 -9.96
C LEU A 116 10.36 -3.00 -9.14
N ILE A 117 9.63 -4.11 -9.11
CA ILE A 117 8.40 -4.28 -8.34
C ILE A 117 8.75 -4.85 -6.97
N VAL A 118 8.50 -4.07 -5.92
CA VAL A 118 8.70 -4.46 -4.53
C VAL A 118 7.40 -5.01 -3.96
N MET A 119 7.46 -6.23 -3.40
CA MET A 119 6.29 -6.97 -2.90
C MET A 119 6.58 -7.65 -1.56
N ASP A 120 5.56 -7.79 -0.72
CA ASP A 120 5.65 -8.59 0.50
C ASP A 120 5.60 -10.09 0.21
N ASN A 121 5.72 -10.92 1.26
CA ASN A 121 5.77 -12.38 1.13
C ASN A 121 4.40 -13.07 1.16
N ALA A 122 3.29 -12.35 0.97
CA ALA A 122 1.96 -12.94 1.00
C ALA A 122 1.84 -14.11 0.00
N ARG A 123 1.09 -15.15 0.40
CA ARG A 123 1.01 -16.42 -0.36
C ARG A 123 0.57 -16.21 -1.81
N PHE A 124 -0.38 -15.31 -2.05
CA PHE A 124 -0.91 -15.05 -3.39
C PHE A 124 0.10 -14.32 -4.30
N HIS A 125 0.99 -13.48 -3.75
CA HIS A 125 2.05 -12.86 -4.53
C HIS A 125 3.06 -13.88 -5.06
N LYS A 126 3.32 -14.94 -4.29
CA LYS A 126 4.31 -15.99 -4.65
C LYS A 126 3.88 -16.89 -5.80
N SER A 127 2.72 -16.66 -6.42
CA SER A 127 2.29 -17.39 -7.62
C SER A 127 3.33 -17.30 -8.72
N LYS A 128 3.79 -18.46 -9.23
CA LYS A 128 4.71 -18.55 -10.37
C LYS A 128 4.12 -17.87 -11.61
N ARG A 129 2.79 -17.88 -11.77
CA ARG A 129 2.09 -17.25 -12.91
C ARG A 129 2.23 -15.74 -12.89
N ILE A 130 2.12 -15.11 -11.72
CA ILE A 130 2.32 -13.65 -11.54
C ILE A 130 3.78 -13.29 -11.80
N GLN A 131 4.71 -14.07 -11.27
CA GLN A 131 6.15 -13.83 -11.49
C GLN A 131 6.52 -13.92 -12.98
N LYS A 132 6.03 -14.94 -13.68
CA LYS A 132 6.23 -15.09 -15.14
C LYS A 132 5.61 -13.94 -15.93
N LEU A 133 4.43 -13.46 -15.53
CA LEU A 133 3.77 -12.32 -16.17
C LEU A 133 4.64 -11.06 -16.06
N LEU A 134 5.03 -10.66 -14.84
CA LEU A 134 5.84 -9.45 -14.64
C LEU A 134 7.20 -9.54 -15.36
N ASN A 135 7.88 -10.68 -15.25
CA ASN A 135 9.17 -10.91 -15.92
C ASN A 135 9.05 -10.86 -17.45
N ARG A 136 7.96 -11.40 -18.04
CA ARG A 136 7.73 -11.37 -19.49
C ARG A 136 7.59 -9.94 -20.02
N HIS A 137 7.05 -9.03 -19.23
CA HIS A 137 6.96 -7.61 -19.55
C HIS A 137 8.23 -6.82 -19.14
N GLY A 138 9.31 -7.52 -18.75
CA GLY A 138 10.61 -6.91 -18.46
C GLY A 138 10.76 -6.34 -17.05
N HIS A 139 9.74 -6.42 -16.20
CA HIS A 139 9.84 -5.97 -14.80
C HIS A 139 10.59 -7.00 -13.96
N ARG A 140 11.33 -6.53 -12.96
CA ARG A 140 12.04 -7.36 -11.97
C ARG A 140 11.29 -7.35 -10.66
N ILE A 141 11.38 -8.41 -9.88
CA ILE A 141 10.70 -8.54 -8.59
C ILE A 141 11.74 -8.52 -7.47
N LEU A 142 11.50 -7.70 -6.46
CA LEU A 142 12.24 -7.72 -5.21
C LEU A 142 11.30 -8.02 -4.04
N TRP A 143 11.53 -9.15 -3.38
CA TRP A 143 10.77 -9.53 -2.19
C TRP A 143 11.26 -8.78 -0.97
N LEU A 144 10.33 -8.28 -0.16
CA LEU A 144 10.67 -7.75 1.15
C LEU A 144 11.25 -8.85 2.05
N PRO A 145 12.20 -8.51 2.93
CA PRO A 145 12.60 -9.40 3.98
C PRO A 145 11.41 -9.65 4.93
N PRO A 146 11.27 -10.86 5.52
CA PRO A 146 10.20 -11.14 6.45
C PRO A 146 10.12 -10.13 7.60
N TYR A 147 8.90 -9.85 8.06
CA TYR A 147 8.63 -8.94 9.17
C TYR A 147 9.22 -7.52 9.00
N SER A 148 9.29 -7.03 7.76
CA SER A 148 9.84 -5.71 7.45
C SER A 148 8.86 -4.80 6.68
N PRO A 149 7.64 -4.57 7.22
CA PRO A 149 6.63 -3.70 6.60
C PRO A 149 7.12 -2.25 6.44
N ASP A 150 8.03 -1.81 7.31
CA ASP A 150 8.64 -0.48 7.30
C ASP A 150 9.44 -0.17 6.02
N LEU A 151 9.92 -1.22 5.35
CA LEU A 151 10.64 -1.15 4.08
C LEU A 151 9.72 -1.07 2.86
N ASN A 152 8.39 -1.19 3.06
CA ASN A 152 7.39 -1.05 2.02
C ASN A 152 6.79 0.37 2.05
N SER A 153 7.27 1.26 1.18
CA SER A 153 6.84 2.67 1.21
C SER A 153 5.33 2.87 1.03
N ILE A 154 4.65 1.97 0.32
CA ILE A 154 3.19 2.05 0.14
C ILE A 154 2.42 1.86 1.45
N GLU A 155 2.95 1.15 2.43
CA GLU A 155 2.30 1.03 3.75
C GLU A 155 2.18 2.38 4.45
N LYS A 156 3.20 3.23 4.32
CA LYS A 156 3.14 4.61 4.83
C LYS A 156 2.10 5.44 4.09
N LYS A 157 1.97 5.26 2.78
CA LYS A 157 0.91 5.93 1.98
C LYS A 157 -0.48 5.47 2.42
N TRP A 158 -0.69 4.17 2.66
CA TRP A 158 -1.96 3.66 3.18
C TRP A 158 -2.29 4.21 4.57
N ALA A 159 -1.29 4.34 5.45
CA ALA A 159 -1.47 4.97 6.75
C ALA A 159 -1.88 6.44 6.61
N GLN A 160 -1.24 7.19 5.70
CA GLN A 160 -1.61 8.58 5.39
C GLN A 160 -3.06 8.66 4.89
N VAL A 161 -3.45 7.82 3.93
CA VAL A 161 -4.82 7.80 3.38
C VAL A 161 -5.84 7.53 4.49
N LYS A 162 -5.58 6.55 5.38
CA LYS A 162 -6.49 6.25 6.50
C LYS A 162 -6.58 7.40 7.51
N PHE A 163 -5.48 8.08 7.78
CA PHE A 163 -5.47 9.25 8.65
C PHE A 163 -6.32 10.39 8.05
N LEU A 164 -6.13 10.70 6.76
CA LEU A 164 -6.94 11.72 6.07
C LEU A 164 -8.41 11.32 6.03
N ARG A 165 -8.71 10.05 5.76
CA ARG A 165 -10.07 9.50 5.78
C ARG A 165 -10.76 9.76 7.13
N GLN A 166 -10.10 9.47 8.25
CA GLN A 166 -10.63 9.74 9.59
C GLN A 166 -10.81 11.24 9.84
N GLY A 167 -9.85 12.05 9.41
CA GLY A 167 -9.92 13.51 9.53
C GLY A 167 -11.09 14.10 8.75
N TRP A 168 -11.32 13.65 7.51
CA TRP A 168 -12.37 14.14 6.62
C TRP A 168 -13.72 13.47 6.85
N MET A 169 -13.76 12.37 7.60
CA MET A 169 -14.93 11.51 7.75
C MET A 169 -15.48 11.00 6.41
N GLU A 170 -14.57 10.69 5.49
CA GLU A 170 -14.92 10.27 4.13
C GLU A 170 -15.10 8.74 4.06
N ASN A 171 -16.28 8.29 3.63
CA ASN A 171 -16.59 6.87 3.47
C ASN A 171 -16.67 6.45 2.00
N ASP A 172 -16.83 7.40 1.08
CA ASP A 172 -16.68 7.14 -0.34
C ASP A 172 -15.19 7.03 -0.68
N LEU A 173 -14.74 5.80 -0.93
CA LEU A 173 -13.34 5.54 -1.25
C LEU A 173 -12.93 6.17 -2.60
N SER A 174 -13.83 6.23 -3.58
CA SER A 174 -13.53 6.83 -4.88
C SER A 174 -13.26 8.32 -4.71
N LYS A 175 -14.10 9.02 -3.93
CA LYS A 175 -13.86 10.42 -3.56
C LYS A 175 -12.59 10.59 -2.74
N LEU A 176 -12.38 9.76 -1.71
CA LEU A 176 -11.16 9.79 -0.88
C LEU A 176 -9.88 9.70 -1.72
N PHE A 177 -9.80 8.73 -2.64
CA PHE A 177 -8.60 8.54 -3.45
C PHE A 177 -8.43 9.64 -4.51
N TYR A 178 -9.53 10.20 -5.03
CA TYR A 178 -9.47 11.39 -5.87
C TYR A 178 -8.87 12.57 -5.10
N ASP A 179 -9.36 12.86 -3.90
CA ASP A 179 -8.88 13.99 -3.09
C ASP A 179 -7.44 13.81 -2.60
N VAL A 180 -7.02 12.56 -2.27
CA VAL A 180 -5.65 12.28 -1.84
C VAL A 180 -4.66 12.25 -3.01
N CYS A 181 -5.11 11.84 -4.20
CA CYS A 181 -4.24 11.65 -5.35
C CYS A 181 -5.02 11.78 -6.67
N PRO A 182 -5.32 13.00 -7.15
CA PRO A 182 -6.26 13.20 -8.27
C PRO A 182 -5.90 12.44 -9.56
N ASN A 183 -4.60 12.24 -9.81
CA ASN A 183 -4.10 11.62 -11.03
C ASN A 183 -3.94 10.09 -10.96
N HIS A 184 -4.37 9.43 -9.87
CA HIS A 184 -4.11 8.01 -9.63
C HIS A 184 -4.64 7.07 -10.74
N ASN A 185 -5.72 7.46 -11.43
CA ASN A 185 -6.32 6.66 -12.51
C ASN A 185 -5.62 6.80 -13.87
N ASN A 186 -4.95 7.93 -14.10
CA ASN A 186 -4.36 8.27 -15.41
C ASN A 186 -2.83 8.29 -15.39
N PHE A 187 -2.21 8.06 -14.22
CA PHE A 187 -0.77 8.08 -14.09
C PHE A 187 -0.14 6.91 -14.86
N ILE A 188 0.76 7.26 -15.76
CA ILE A 188 1.60 6.32 -16.49
C ILE A 188 3.05 6.63 -16.16
N LEU A 189 3.78 5.61 -15.73
CA LEU A 189 5.22 5.70 -15.51
C LEU A 189 5.92 5.50 -16.85
N ASN A 190 6.45 6.60 -17.41
CA ASN A 190 7.22 6.63 -18.65
C ASN A 190 8.70 6.33 -18.40
#